data_AF-A0A961AQK2-F1
#
_entry.id   AF-A0A961AQK2-F1
#
_cell.length_a   1.000
_cell.length_b   1.000
_cell.length_c   1.000
_cell.angle_alpha   90.00
_cell.angle_beta   90.00
_cell.angle_gamma   90.00
#
_symmetry.space_group_name_H-M   'P 1'
#
loop_
_entity.id
_entity.type
_entity.pdbx_description
1 polymer ?
#
loop_
_entity_poly.entity_id
_entity_poly.type
_entity_poly.pdbx_seq_one_letter_code
_entity_poly.pdbx_strand_id
1 'polypeptide(L)'
;MKPEDDPDFQPGFRFSGFDATILIVGALTAIGVAIFWLPLAAVVVAFVVGHFFLFCNVFRIARAPELIWAAAFFGLATWAMLSTRPVFAWSLAFGLSLAIAAILIALETRKPSYHGVGWQRFNPGLKDWWNRVRSGN
;
A
#
# COMPACT_ATOMS: atom_id res chain seq x y z
N MET A 1 19.89 23.86 -17.27
CA MET A 1 20.08 22.60 -16.53
C MET A 1 19.90 21.47 -17.52
N LYS A 2 20.78 20.46 -17.50
CA LYS A 2 20.49 19.22 -18.24
C LYS A 2 19.19 18.64 -17.69
N PRO A 3 18.30 18.06 -18.51
CA PRO A 3 17.10 17.34 -18.04
C PRO A 3 17.42 16.10 -17.18
N GLU A 4 18.70 15.88 -16.89
CA GLU A 4 19.26 14.74 -16.18
C GLU A 4 19.25 14.96 -14.66
N ASP A 5 19.20 16.22 -14.20
CA ASP A 5 19.37 16.61 -12.79
C ASP A 5 18.14 17.33 -12.22
N ASP A 6 16.93 16.85 -12.52
CA ASP A 6 15.72 17.36 -11.88
C ASP A 6 15.65 16.82 -10.43
N PRO A 7 15.83 17.67 -9.39
CA PRO A 7 15.83 17.23 -8.00
C PRO A 7 14.48 16.63 -7.56
N ASP A 8 13.39 16.91 -8.29
CA ASP A 8 12.05 16.41 -7.98
C ASP A 8 11.78 15.02 -8.58
N PHE A 9 12.59 14.57 -9.54
CA PHE A 9 12.44 13.26 -10.16
C PHE A 9 13.03 12.15 -9.27
N GLN A 10 12.25 11.74 -8.25
CA GLN A 10 12.64 10.72 -7.28
C GLN A 10 11.75 9.47 -7.38
N PRO A 11 11.88 8.66 -8.45
CA PRO A 11 11.13 7.42 -8.60
C PRO A 11 11.78 6.28 -7.81
N GLY A 12 10.99 5.27 -7.46
CA GLY A 12 11.42 4.10 -6.70
C GLY A 12 10.79 4.03 -5.31
N PHE A 13 11.42 3.20 -4.48
CA PHE A 13 11.05 2.99 -3.09
C PHE A 13 11.33 4.26 -2.28
N ARG A 14 10.32 4.71 -1.52
CA ARG A 14 10.46 5.81 -0.58
C ARG A 14 10.52 5.23 0.83
N PHE A 15 11.46 5.70 1.63
CA PHE A 15 11.51 5.38 3.04
C PHE A 15 11.89 6.63 3.82
N SER A 16 10.94 7.21 4.53
CA SER A 16 11.19 8.34 5.41
C SER A 16 11.29 7.88 6.88
N GLY A 17 11.89 8.71 7.73
CA GLY A 17 11.91 8.45 9.18
C GLY A 17 10.50 8.38 9.80
N PHE A 18 9.53 9.06 9.20
CA PHE A 18 8.12 8.96 9.60
C PHE A 18 7.55 7.57 9.31
N ASP A 19 7.86 6.98 8.15
CA ASP A 19 7.45 5.61 7.81
C ASP A 19 8.07 4.59 8.76
N ALA A 20 9.36 4.75 9.10
CA ALA A 20 10.03 3.92 10.09
C ALA A 20 9.33 4.00 11.46
N THR A 21 8.91 5.20 11.87
CA THR A 21 8.17 5.40 13.12
C THR A 21 6.82 4.69 13.10
N ILE A 22 6.05 4.82 12.01
CA ILE A 22 4.77 4.12 11.85
C ILE A 22 4.97 2.61 11.92
N LEU A 23 5.99 2.07 11.24
CA LEU A 23 6.29 0.64 11.27
C LEU A 23 6.68 0.14 12.66
N ILE A 24 7.54 0.88 13.37
CA ILE A 24 7.95 0.52 14.73
C ILE A 24 6.75 0.55 15.68
N VAL A 25 5.98 1.64 15.69
CA VAL A 25 4.80 1.77 16.55
C VAL A 25 3.75 0.72 16.20
N GLY A 26 3.51 0.48 14.92
CA GLY A 26 2.60 -0.57 14.44
C GLY A 26 3.03 -1.97 14.86
N ALA A 27 4.33 -2.28 14.74
CA ALA A 27 4.89 -3.56 15.17
C ALA A 27 4.80 -3.75 16.69
N LEU A 28 5.18 -2.74 17.48
CA LEU A 28 5.06 -2.78 18.94
C LEU A 28 3.60 -2.92 19.38
N THR A 29 2.69 -2.23 18.70
CA THR A 29 1.24 -2.36 18.96
C THR A 29 0.76 -3.78 18.66
N ALA A 30 1.13 -4.34 17.51
CA ALA A 30 0.76 -5.71 17.14
C ALA A 30 1.31 -6.72 18.15
N ILE A 31 2.58 -6.59 18.57
CA ILE A 31 3.20 -7.46 19.58
C ILE A 31 2.47 -7.33 20.92
N GLY A 32 2.21 -6.11 21.39
CA GLY A 32 1.48 -5.87 22.64
C GLY A 32 0.08 -6.48 22.62
N VAL A 33 -0.67 -6.26 21.53
CA VAL A 33 -2.02 -6.83 21.36
C VAL A 33 -1.97 -8.37 21.30
N ALA A 34 -0.95 -8.95 20.66
CA ALA A 34 -0.80 -10.40 20.57
C ALA A 34 -0.54 -11.03 21.94
N ILE A 35 0.28 -10.38 22.77
CA ILE A 35 0.67 -10.91 24.09
C ILE A 35 -0.47 -10.76 25.11
N PHE A 36 -1.17 -9.62 25.11
CA PHE A 36 -2.07 -9.27 26.21
C PHE A 36 -3.56 -9.45 25.92
N TRP A 37 -3.98 -9.56 24.66
CA TRP A 37 -5.40 -9.49 24.29
C TRP A 37 -5.83 -10.63 23.36
N LEU A 38 -5.73 -10.39 22.04
CA LEU A 38 -6.32 -11.24 21.01
C LEU A 38 -5.34 -11.37 19.85
N PRO A 39 -4.77 -12.57 19.61
CA PRO A 39 -3.82 -12.81 18.51
C PRO A 39 -4.35 -12.38 17.14
N LEU A 40 -5.66 -12.55 16.90
CA LEU A 40 -6.30 -12.12 15.65
C LEU A 40 -6.25 -10.60 15.46
N ALA A 41 -6.45 -9.82 16.52
CA ALA A 41 -6.38 -8.36 16.44
C ALA A 41 -4.96 -7.90 16.09
N ALA A 42 -3.93 -8.59 16.61
CA ALA A 42 -2.55 -8.32 16.23
C ALA A 42 -2.29 -8.59 14.74
N VAL A 43 -2.83 -9.68 14.19
CA VAL A 43 -2.75 -9.99 12.75
C VAL A 43 -3.43 -8.90 11.92
N VAL A 44 -4.61 -8.43 12.33
CA VAL A 44 -5.32 -7.33 11.65
C VAL A 44 -4.49 -6.04 11.64
N VAL A 45 -3.90 -5.66 12.78
CA VAL A 45 -3.02 -4.48 12.88
C VAL A 45 -1.82 -4.63 11.95
N ALA A 46 -1.11 -5.75 12.02
CA ALA A 46 0.05 -6.01 11.17
C ALA A 46 -0.32 -5.99 9.68
N PHE A 47 -1.47 -6.57 9.32
CA PHE A 47 -1.98 -6.62 7.95
C PHE A 47 -2.26 -5.21 7.42
N VAL A 48 -2.95 -4.36 8.18
CA VAL A 48 -3.28 -2.98 7.78
C VAL A 48 -2.02 -2.13 7.66
N VAL A 49 -1.15 -2.15 8.68
CA VAL A 49 0.12 -1.40 8.66
C VAL A 49 1.00 -1.84 7.49
N GLY A 50 1.09 -3.15 7.25
CA GLY A 50 1.83 -3.70 6.12
C GLY A 50 1.31 -3.23 4.76
N HIS A 51 -0.01 -3.18 4.56
CA HIS A 51 -0.59 -2.68 3.31
C HIS A 51 -0.40 -1.18 3.13
N PHE A 52 -0.54 -0.38 4.18
CA PHE A 52 -0.20 1.05 4.09
C PHE A 52 1.26 1.26 3.70
N PHE A 53 2.18 0.51 4.29
CA PHE A 53 3.58 0.55 3.89
C PHE A 53 3.76 0.14 2.41
N LEU A 54 3.13 -0.95 2.00
CA LEU A 54 3.17 -1.45 0.63
C LEU A 54 2.67 -0.40 -0.37
N PHE A 55 1.54 0.24 -0.07
CA PHE A 55 0.88 1.21 -0.93
C PHE A 55 1.63 2.53 -0.98
N CYS A 56 2.00 3.10 0.17
CA CYS A 56 2.57 4.43 0.23
C CYS A 56 4.07 4.47 -0.07
N ASN A 57 4.82 3.42 0.29
CA ASN A 57 6.30 3.42 0.24
C ASN A 57 6.86 2.57 -0.90
N VAL A 58 6.26 1.39 -1.13
CA VAL A 58 6.77 0.43 -2.12
C VAL A 58 6.21 0.74 -3.50
N PHE A 59 4.89 0.71 -3.66
CA PHE A 59 4.24 0.91 -4.96
C PHE A 59 3.82 2.35 -5.24
N ARG A 60 3.79 3.20 -4.20
CA ARG A 60 3.41 4.63 -4.30
C ARG A 60 2.11 4.82 -5.07
N ILE A 61 1.09 4.06 -4.69
CA ILE A 61 -0.20 4.11 -5.37
C ILE A 61 -0.94 5.42 -5.06
N ALA A 62 -1.82 5.86 -5.96
CA ALA A 62 -2.61 7.04 -5.70
C ALA A 62 -3.55 6.85 -4.49
N ARG A 63 -3.83 7.95 -3.79
CA ARG A 63 -4.66 7.96 -2.56
C ARG A 63 -6.07 7.37 -2.75
N ALA A 64 -6.68 7.55 -3.92
CA ALA A 64 -8.02 7.04 -4.18
C ALA A 64 -8.09 5.50 -4.13
N PRO A 65 -7.24 4.75 -4.86
CA PRO A 65 -7.07 3.31 -4.67
C PRO A 65 -6.85 2.86 -3.21
N GLU A 66 -6.03 3.57 -2.43
CA GLU A 66 -5.79 3.25 -1.02
C GLU A 66 -7.10 3.30 -0.20
N LEU A 67 -7.90 4.35 -0.42
CA LEU A 67 -9.19 4.53 0.27
C LEU A 67 -10.22 3.47 -0.16
N ILE A 68 -10.23 3.08 -1.44
CA ILE A 68 -11.08 2.00 -1.94
C ILE A 68 -10.72 0.69 -1.23
N TRP A 69 -9.43 0.37 -1.14
CA TRP A 69 -8.96 -0.82 -0.43
C TRP A 69 -9.33 -0.77 1.06
N ALA A 70 -9.09 0.37 1.72
CA ALA A 70 -9.38 0.53 3.15
C ALA A 70 -10.87 0.35 3.45
N ALA A 71 -11.75 0.95 2.63
CA ALA A 71 -13.19 0.78 2.76
C ALA A 71 -13.63 -0.67 2.52
N ALA A 72 -13.07 -1.33 1.51
CA ALA A 72 -13.36 -2.74 1.22
C ALA A 72 -12.90 -3.67 2.36
N PHE A 73 -11.67 -3.50 2.86
CA PHE A 73 -11.17 -4.27 3.99
C PHE A 73 -11.98 -4.03 5.27
N PHE A 74 -12.36 -2.79 5.56
CA PHE A 74 -13.22 -2.47 6.69
C PHE A 74 -14.58 -3.17 6.62
N GLY A 75 -15.21 -3.17 5.44
CA GLY A 75 -16.46 -3.90 5.21
C GLY A 75 -16.32 -5.40 5.39
N LEU A 76 -15.26 -6.00 4.82
CA LEU A 76 -14.94 -7.42 4.96
C LEU A 76 -14.63 -7.81 6.41
N ALA A 77 -13.87 -7.00 7.14
CA ALA A 77 -13.55 -7.21 8.55
C ALA A 77 -14.81 -7.12 9.42
N THR A 78 -15.67 -6.13 9.18
CA THR A 78 -16.95 -5.97 9.89
C THR A 78 -17.85 -7.18 9.66
N TRP A 79 -17.96 -7.65 8.41
CA TRP A 79 -18.69 -8.87 8.09
C TRP A 79 -18.09 -10.10 8.78
N ALA A 80 -16.76 -10.23 8.79
CA ALA A 80 -16.07 -11.35 9.45
C ALA A 80 -16.29 -11.36 10.97
N MET A 81 -16.37 -10.19 11.61
CA MET A 81 -16.69 -10.06 13.03
C MET A 81 -18.13 -10.49 13.38
N LEU A 82 -19.09 -10.22 12.49
CA LEU A 82 -20.51 -10.54 12.71
C LEU A 82 -20.88 -11.96 12.24
N SER A 83 -19.95 -12.67 11.58
CA SER A 83 -20.20 -13.98 11.01
C SER A 83 -20.25 -15.08 12.07
N THR A 84 -21.17 -16.03 11.89
CA THR A 84 -21.27 -17.24 12.73
C THR A 84 -20.14 -18.24 12.50
N ARG A 85 -19.35 -18.06 11.42
CA ARG A 85 -18.17 -18.88 11.10
C ARG A 85 -16.91 -17.99 11.04
N PRO A 86 -16.39 -17.54 12.19
CA PRO A 86 -15.37 -16.48 12.23
C PRO A 86 -14.07 -16.88 11.52
N VAL A 87 -13.57 -18.10 11.69
CA VAL A 87 -12.31 -18.56 11.07
C VAL A 87 -12.40 -18.53 9.53
N PHE A 88 -13.50 -19.03 8.97
CA PHE A 88 -13.72 -19.02 7.53
C PHE A 88 -13.91 -17.58 7.01
N ALA A 89 -14.68 -16.78 7.74
CA ALA A 89 -14.97 -15.41 7.35
C ALA A 89 -13.71 -14.52 7.34
N TRP A 90 -12.85 -14.64 8.35
CA TRP A 90 -11.57 -13.92 8.40
C TRP A 90 -10.60 -14.40 7.30
N SER A 91 -10.54 -15.70 7.03
CA SER A 91 -9.75 -16.23 5.92
C SER A 91 -10.19 -15.65 4.58
N LEU A 92 -11.51 -15.58 4.35
CA LEU A 92 -12.08 -14.98 3.15
C LEU A 92 -11.82 -13.47 3.09
N ALA A 93 -11.97 -12.76 4.21
CA ALA A 93 -11.71 -11.32 4.30
C ALA A 93 -10.26 -10.98 3.93
N PHE A 94 -9.28 -11.70 4.50
CA PHE A 94 -7.88 -11.52 4.14
C PHE A 94 -7.60 -11.89 2.68
N GLY A 95 -8.12 -13.03 2.22
CA GLY A 95 -7.91 -13.48 0.84
C GLY A 95 -8.48 -12.51 -0.20
N LEU A 96 -9.70 -12.03 -0.01
CA LEU A 96 -10.32 -11.04 -0.89
C LEU A 96 -9.60 -9.69 -0.81
N SER A 97 -9.21 -9.26 0.39
CA SER A 97 -8.45 -8.02 0.57
C SER A 97 -7.09 -8.04 -0.14
N LEU A 98 -6.38 -9.18 -0.09
CA LEU A 98 -5.14 -9.39 -0.83
C LEU A 98 -5.38 -9.35 -2.35
N ALA A 99 -6.45 -9.98 -2.82
CA ALA A 99 -6.80 -9.94 -4.24
C ALA A 99 -7.10 -8.51 -4.71
N ILE A 100 -7.88 -7.75 -3.94
CA ILE A 100 -8.18 -6.33 -4.22
C ILE A 100 -6.89 -5.50 -4.23
N ALA A 101 -6.02 -5.67 -3.22
CA ALA A 101 -4.72 -4.97 -3.17
C ALA A 101 -3.87 -5.27 -4.42
N ALA A 102 -3.76 -6.54 -4.80
CA ALA A 102 -3.01 -6.96 -5.97
C ALA A 102 -3.57 -6.36 -7.27
N ILE A 103 -4.90 -6.33 -7.43
CA ILE A 103 -5.56 -5.70 -8.58
C ILE A 103 -5.26 -4.20 -8.61
N LEU A 104 -5.40 -3.49 -7.48
CA LEU A 104 -5.15 -2.05 -7.42
C LEU A 104 -3.69 -1.72 -7.72
N ILE A 105 -2.74 -2.49 -7.20
CA ILE A 105 -1.31 -2.37 -7.53
C ILE A 105 -1.06 -2.65 -9.01
N ALA A 106 -1.66 -3.70 -9.57
CA ALA A 106 -1.50 -4.05 -10.98
C ALA A 106 -2.08 -2.96 -11.92
N LEU A 107 -3.18 -2.32 -11.52
CA LEU A 107 -3.74 -1.18 -12.25
C LEU A 107 -2.84 0.06 -12.12
N GLU A 108 -2.29 0.32 -10.95
CA GLU A 108 -1.39 1.46 -10.74
C GLU A 108 -0.09 1.32 -11.54
N THR A 109 0.53 0.13 -11.53
CA THR A 109 1.79 -0.14 -12.24
C THR A 109 1.68 0.02 -13.75
N ARG A 110 0.46 -0.02 -14.31
CA ARG A 110 0.17 0.22 -15.73
C ARG A 110 -0.02 1.69 -16.08
N LYS A 111 -0.05 2.61 -15.10
CA LYS A 111 -0.23 4.03 -15.37
C LYS A 111 1.08 4.65 -15.89
N PRO A 112 1.02 5.58 -16.85
CA PRO A 112 2.20 6.33 -17.31
C PRO A 112 2.89 7.15 -16.21
N SER A 113 2.16 7.46 -15.14
CA SER A 113 2.65 8.17 -13.96
C SER A 113 3.26 7.24 -12.90
N TYR A 114 3.33 5.92 -13.12
CA TYR A 114 3.83 4.98 -12.12
C TYR A 114 5.32 5.17 -11.86
N HIS A 115 5.67 5.41 -10.60
CA HIS A 115 7.02 5.76 -10.17
C HIS A 115 7.42 5.04 -8.86
N GLY A 116 6.77 3.93 -8.52
CA GLY A 116 7.12 3.09 -7.37
C GLY A 116 8.32 2.17 -7.63
N VAL A 117 8.46 1.14 -6.81
CA VAL A 117 9.50 0.12 -6.97
C VAL A 117 9.45 -0.54 -8.35
N GLY A 118 10.62 -0.81 -8.93
CA GLY A 118 10.71 -1.47 -10.24
C GLY A 118 10.17 -0.64 -11.40
N TRP A 119 10.02 0.68 -11.26
CA TRP A 119 9.51 1.56 -12.31
C TRP A 119 10.25 1.41 -13.64
N GLN A 120 11.55 1.13 -13.65
CA GLN A 120 12.33 0.90 -14.89
C GLN A 120 11.81 -0.28 -15.72
N ARG A 121 11.23 -1.30 -15.06
CA ARG A 121 10.67 -2.48 -15.71
C ARG A 121 9.21 -2.29 -16.09
N PHE A 122 8.42 -1.69 -15.20
CA PHE A 122 6.97 -1.54 -15.40
C PHE A 122 6.59 -0.31 -16.24
N ASN A 123 7.39 0.76 -16.14
CA ASN A 123 7.15 2.04 -16.81
C ASN A 123 8.49 2.66 -17.29
N PRO A 124 9.13 2.08 -18.32
CA PRO A 124 10.40 2.61 -18.85
C PRO A 124 10.25 4.04 -19.42
N GLY A 125 9.04 4.42 -19.85
CA GLY A 125 8.72 5.75 -20.37
C GLY A 125 8.44 6.82 -19.31
N LEU A 126 8.61 6.51 -18.02
CA LEU A 126 8.32 7.43 -16.92
C LEU A 126 9.06 8.76 -17.06
N LYS A 127 10.33 8.72 -17.45
CA LYS A 127 11.16 9.92 -17.58
C LYS A 127 10.65 10.86 -18.69
N ASP A 128 10.26 10.28 -19.83
CA ASP A 128 9.70 11.06 -20.94
C ASP A 128 8.33 11.63 -20.57
N TRP A 129 7.50 10.87 -19.85
CA TRP A 129 6.24 11.36 -19.31
C TRP A 129 6.44 12.54 -18.35
N TRP A 130 7.40 12.43 -17.41
CA TRP A 130 7.74 13.47 -16.45
C TRP A 130 8.17 14.77 -17.15
N ASN A 131 9.04 14.67 -18.15
CA ASN A 131 9.52 15.81 -18.93
C ASN A 131 8.36 16.49 -19.70
N ARG A 132 7.45 15.72 -20.29
CA ARG A 132 6.28 16.27 -21.01
C ARG A 132 5.37 17.06 -20.07
N VAL A 133 4.97 16.46 -18.94
CA VAL A 133 4.10 17.09 -17.94
C VAL A 133 4.71 18.39 -17.40
N ARG A 134 6.03 18.40 -17.15
CA ARG A 134 6.73 19.59 -16.64
C ARG A 134 6.88 20.69 -17.70
N SER A 135 6.93 20.33 -18.98
CA SER A 135 7.00 21.30 -20.10
C SER A 135 5.66 22.00 -20.42
N GLY A 136 4.57 21.62 -19.74
CA GLY A 136 3.27 22.28 -19.90
C GLY A 136 2.50 21.91 -21.17
N ASN A 137 2.88 20.81 -21.85
CA ASN A 137 2.13 20.22 -22.96
C ASN A 137 1.18 19.11 -22.48
#